data_AF-A0A6N2ZNL2-F1
#
_entry.id   AF-A0A6N2ZNL2-F1
#
_cell.length_a   1.000
_cell.length_b   1.000
_cell.length_c   1.000
_cell.angle_alpha   90.00
_cell.angle_beta   90.00
_cell.angle_gamma   90.00
#
_symmetry.space_group_name_H-M   'P 1'
#
loop_
_entity.id
_entity.type
_entity.pdbx_description
1 polymer ?
#
loop_
_entity_poly.entity_id
_entity_poly.type
_entity_poly.pdbx_seq_one_letter_code
_entity_poly.pdbx_strand_id
1 'polypeptide(L)'
;MESKRKLIERIKGGLIVSCNPNYRDDCIIHMVKAAIWGGADMIATTLCRFNKNYKSTSKPDFELLCRLIRLCNEKKVGKVILESKISTSEEAIISLYHGAYSLVVGNAITRPHITTQKLCDAINAYKEKRSLFYWGNR
;
A
#
# COMPACT_ATOMS: atom_id res chain seq x y z
N MET A 1 -8.38 6.69 -36.56
CA MET A 1 -7.84 5.45 -35.97
C MET A 1 -6.32 5.49 -35.78
N GLU A 2 -5.57 6.06 -36.74
CA GLU A 2 -4.11 6.22 -36.68
C GLU A 2 -3.57 6.90 -35.40
N SER A 3 -4.22 7.98 -34.97
CA SER A 3 -3.81 8.75 -33.78
C SER A 3 -3.93 7.94 -32.48
N LYS A 4 -4.95 7.09 -32.34
CA LYS A 4 -5.13 6.23 -31.17
C LYS A 4 -4.05 5.14 -31.09
N ARG A 5 -3.72 4.50 -32.22
CA ARG A 5 -2.64 3.50 -32.29
C ARG A 5 -1.28 4.11 -31.93
N LYS A 6 -0.97 5.31 -32.44
CA LYS A 6 0.25 6.04 -32.06
C LYS A 6 0.31 6.33 -30.57
N LEU A 7 -0.80 6.69 -29.93
CA LEU A 7 -0.84 6.91 -28.48
C LEU A 7 -0.57 5.62 -27.70
N ILE A 8 -1.20 4.51 -28.09
CA ILE A 8 -1.02 3.20 -27.45
C ILE A 8 0.44 2.73 -27.55
N GLU A 9 1.05 2.84 -28.73
CA GLU A 9 2.47 2.47 -28.89
C GLU A 9 3.41 3.35 -28.06
N ARG A 10 3.07 4.62 -27.81
CA ARG A 10 3.89 5.51 -26.96
C ARG A 10 3.85 5.17 -25.48
N ILE A 11 2.79 4.52 -24.99
CA ILE A 11 2.62 4.17 -23.57
C ILE A 11 2.96 2.70 -23.27
N LYS A 12 3.21 1.91 -24.31
CA LYS A 12 3.59 0.49 -24.22
C LYS A 12 4.91 0.34 -23.47
N GLY A 13 5.00 -0.63 -22.56
CA GLY A 13 6.20 -0.85 -21.74
C GLY A 13 6.30 0.07 -20.51
N GLY A 14 5.32 0.96 -20.29
CA GLY A 14 5.26 1.88 -19.15
C GLY A 14 3.89 2.01 -18.51
N LEU A 15 2.93 1.15 -18.85
CA LEU A 15 1.57 1.23 -18.33
C LEU A 15 1.49 0.68 -16.90
N ILE A 16 1.28 1.57 -15.93
CA ILE A 16 1.01 1.22 -14.53
C ILE A 16 -0.49 1.31 -14.30
N VAL A 17 -1.11 0.23 -13.82
CA VAL A 17 -2.55 0.21 -13.51
C VAL A 17 -2.74 0.10 -12.00
N SER A 18 -3.43 1.08 -11.42
CA SER A 18 -3.81 1.07 -10.00
C SER A 18 -5.11 0.28 -9.80
N CYS A 19 -5.05 -0.77 -8.98
CA CYS A 19 -6.15 -1.69 -8.68
C CYS A 19 -6.63 -1.48 -7.24
N ASN A 20 -7.58 -0.58 -7.04
CA ASN A 20 -8.08 -0.19 -5.72
C ASN A 20 -9.55 -0.61 -5.53
N PRO A 21 -9.81 -1.74 -4.84
CA PRO A 21 -11.17 -2.18 -4.56
C PRO A 21 -11.81 -1.35 -3.44
N ASN A 22 -13.12 -1.13 -3.52
CA ASN A 22 -13.87 -0.41 -2.49
C ASN A 22 -14.62 -1.31 -1.50
N TYR A 23 -14.66 -2.63 -1.73
CA TYR A 23 -15.63 -3.49 -1.02
C TYR A 23 -15.14 -4.89 -0.61
N ARG A 24 -14.31 -5.60 -1.39
CA ARG A 24 -13.93 -6.98 -1.08
C ARG A 24 -12.54 -7.38 -1.57
N ASP A 25 -11.92 -8.29 -0.83
CA ASP A 25 -10.58 -8.81 -1.09
C ASP A 25 -10.52 -9.72 -2.34
N ASP A 26 -11.65 -10.30 -2.78
CA ASP A 26 -11.71 -11.09 -4.02
C ASP A 26 -11.67 -10.20 -5.27
N CYS A 27 -12.30 -9.02 -5.21
CA CYS A 27 -12.35 -8.06 -6.30
C CYS A 27 -10.95 -7.65 -6.77
N ILE A 28 -9.99 -7.51 -5.86
CA ILE A 28 -8.64 -7.06 -6.22
C ILE A 28 -7.91 -8.05 -7.13
N ILE A 29 -8.08 -9.35 -6.89
CA ILE A 29 -7.47 -10.40 -7.72
C ILE A 29 -8.04 -10.33 -9.14
N HIS A 30 -9.35 -10.12 -9.26
CA HIS A 30 -10.01 -9.98 -10.56
C HIS A 30 -9.58 -8.69 -11.28
N MET A 31 -9.46 -7.57 -10.57
CA MET A 31 -8.96 -6.31 -11.12
C MET A 31 -7.52 -6.47 -11.64
N VAL A 32 -6.65 -7.10 -10.86
CA VAL A 32 -5.26 -7.36 -11.27
C VAL A 32 -5.20 -8.28 -12.49
N LYS A 33 -5.99 -9.35 -12.53
CA LYS A 33 -6.10 -10.21 -13.72
C LYS A 33 -6.57 -9.43 -14.95
N ALA A 34 -7.56 -8.55 -14.79
CA ALA A 34 -8.07 -7.72 -15.88
C ALA A 34 -7.03 -6.68 -16.34
N ALA A 35 -6.29 -6.08 -15.42
CA ALA A 35 -5.21 -5.15 -15.73
C ALA A 35 -4.07 -5.84 -16.50
N ILE A 36 -3.65 -7.03 -16.06
CA ILE A 36 -2.67 -7.87 -16.76
C ILE A 36 -3.19 -8.22 -18.17
N TRP A 37 -4.44 -8.66 -18.28
CA TRP A 37 -5.07 -8.95 -19.58
C TRP A 37 -5.12 -7.73 -20.49
N GLY A 38 -5.34 -6.54 -19.92
CA GLY A 38 -5.33 -5.25 -20.61
C GLY A 38 -3.93 -4.74 -20.98
N GLY A 39 -2.86 -5.46 -20.65
CA GLY A 39 -1.49 -5.10 -21.02
C GLY A 39 -0.77 -4.20 -20.01
N ALA A 40 -1.14 -4.24 -18.72
CA ALA A 40 -0.39 -3.54 -17.68
C ALA A 40 1.04 -4.09 -17.55
N ASP A 41 2.02 -3.20 -17.50
CA ASP A 41 3.44 -3.51 -17.26
C ASP A 41 3.73 -3.63 -15.76
N MET A 42 3.01 -2.86 -14.95
CA MET A 42 3.09 -2.88 -13.48
C MET A 42 1.71 -2.69 -12.86
N ILE A 43 1.55 -3.22 -11.66
CA ILE A 43 0.31 -3.09 -10.89
C ILE A 43 0.60 -2.27 -9.65
N ALA A 44 -0.19 -1.22 -9.41
CA ALA A 44 -0.23 -0.53 -8.12
C ALA A 44 -1.47 -0.98 -7.35
N THR A 45 -1.38 -1.12 -6.03
CA THR A 45 -2.52 -1.61 -5.24
C THR A 45 -2.52 -1.03 -3.84
N THR A 46 -3.68 -0.53 -3.42
CA THR A 46 -3.96 -0.23 -2.02
C THR A 46 -4.32 -1.54 -1.33
N LEU A 47 -3.41 -2.12 -0.54
CA LEU A 47 -3.62 -3.38 0.21
C LEU A 47 -4.61 -3.20 1.36
N CYS A 48 -5.86 -2.91 1.02
CA CYS A 48 -6.96 -2.78 1.96
C CYS A 48 -7.52 -4.16 2.25
N ARG A 49 -7.33 -4.65 3.48
CA ARG A 49 -8.19 -5.69 4.03
C ARG A 49 -9.45 -5.04 4.56
N PHE A 50 -10.60 -5.55 4.16
CA PHE A 50 -11.88 -5.10 4.70
C PHE A 50 -12.27 -5.97 5.90
N ASN A 51 -12.56 -5.34 7.03
CA ASN A 51 -13.16 -6.04 8.16
C ASN A 51 -14.61 -6.47 7.83
N LYS A 52 -15.27 -7.21 8.73
CA LYS A 52 -16.67 -7.65 8.55
C LYS A 52 -17.67 -6.51 8.29
N ASN A 53 -17.30 -5.26 8.59
CA ASN A 53 -18.09 -4.05 8.39
C ASN A 53 -17.62 -3.23 7.17
N TYR A 54 -16.85 -3.84 6.26
CA TYR A 54 -16.29 -3.19 5.08
C TYR A 54 -15.43 -1.95 5.38
N LYS A 55 -14.83 -1.88 6.58
CA LYS A 55 -13.84 -0.85 6.91
C LYS A 55 -12.44 -1.39 6.66
N SER A 56 -11.66 -0.61 5.93
CA SER A 56 -10.25 -0.88 5.66
C SER A 56 -9.44 -0.92 6.96
N THR A 57 -8.58 -1.93 7.11
CA THR A 57 -7.62 -2.02 8.22
C THR A 57 -6.61 -0.87 8.19
N SER A 58 -6.01 -0.59 9.35
CA SER A 58 -4.97 0.44 9.48
C SER A 58 -3.61 -0.02 8.96
N LYS A 59 -3.35 -1.33 8.94
CA LYS A 59 -2.09 -1.95 8.52
C LYS A 59 -2.14 -2.47 7.09
N PRO A 60 -0.99 -2.54 6.40
CA PRO A 60 -0.87 -3.24 5.11
C PRO A 60 -1.26 -4.72 5.25
N ASP A 61 -1.94 -5.26 4.24
CA ASP A 61 -2.24 -6.69 4.15
C ASP A 61 -1.10 -7.45 3.43
N PHE A 62 -0.12 -7.91 4.20
CA PHE A 62 1.03 -8.66 3.65
C PHE A 62 0.65 -10.01 3.03
N GLU A 63 -0.46 -10.63 3.46
CA GLU A 63 -0.93 -11.89 2.87
C GLU A 63 -1.43 -11.62 1.44
N LEU A 64 -2.24 -10.57 1.29
CA LEU A 64 -2.70 -10.12 -0.01
C LEU A 64 -1.53 -9.68 -0.90
N LEU A 65 -0.53 -8.99 -0.35
CA LEU A 65 0.70 -8.62 -1.07
C LEU A 65 1.37 -9.86 -1.68
N CYS A 66 1.63 -10.87 -0.86
CA CYS A 66 2.29 -12.10 -1.30
C CYS A 66 1.49 -12.81 -2.40
N ARG A 67 0.16 -12.86 -2.26
CA ARG A 67 -0.74 -13.44 -3.28
C ARG A 67 -0.67 -12.69 -4.60
N LEU A 68 -0.65 -11.35 -4.56
CA LEU A 68 -0.55 -10.51 -5.75
C LEU A 68 0.81 -10.64 -6.43
N ILE A 69 1.90 -10.64 -5.66
CA ILE A 69 3.25 -10.85 -6.18
C ILE A 69 3.35 -12.21 -6.87
N ARG A 70 2.84 -13.27 -6.24
CA ARG A 70 2.81 -14.60 -6.85
C ARG A 70 2.04 -14.61 -8.17
N LEU A 71 0.84 -14.05 -8.19
CA LEU A 71 0.01 -13.94 -9.40
C LEU A 71 0.74 -13.18 -10.53
N CYS A 72 1.38 -12.06 -10.17
CA CYS A 72 2.13 -11.20 -11.10
C CYS A 72 3.35 -11.94 -11.68
N ASN A 73 4.09 -12.68 -10.84
CA ASN A 73 5.20 -13.53 -11.27
C ASN A 73 4.75 -14.66 -12.21
N GLU A 74 3.66 -15.37 -11.87
CA GLU A 74 3.07 -16.42 -12.72
C GLU A 74 2.67 -15.89 -14.10
N LYS A 75 2.23 -14.63 -14.18
CA LYS A 75 1.82 -13.96 -15.42
C LYS A 75 2.93 -13.16 -16.12
N LYS A 76 4.15 -13.18 -15.58
CA LYS A 76 5.31 -12.41 -16.08
C LYS A 76 5.08 -10.88 -16.11
N VAL A 77 4.19 -10.36 -15.28
CA VAL A 77 4.01 -8.92 -15.03
C VAL A 77 4.78 -8.60 -13.75
N GLY A 78 6.10 -8.46 -13.86
CA GLY A 78 7.03 -8.71 -12.74
C GLY A 78 7.06 -7.69 -11.60
N LYS A 79 6.16 -6.70 -11.55
CA LYS A 79 6.29 -5.60 -10.57
C LYS A 79 4.96 -5.18 -9.95
N VAL A 80 4.90 -5.34 -8.63
CA VAL A 80 3.81 -4.83 -7.78
C VAL A 80 4.32 -3.62 -7.01
N ILE A 81 3.63 -2.49 -7.15
CA ILE A 81 3.83 -1.29 -6.34
C ILE A 81 2.82 -1.34 -5.19
N LEU A 82 3.33 -1.30 -3.97
CA LEU A 82 2.47 -1.20 -2.79
C LEU A 82 2.08 0.26 -2.58
N GLU A 83 0.79 0.54 -2.66
CA GLU A 83 0.22 1.84 -2.35
C GLU A 83 -0.42 1.86 -0.95
N SER A 84 -0.19 2.93 -0.20
CA SER A 84 -0.90 3.24 1.06
C SER A 84 -0.60 2.32 2.24
N LYS A 85 -1.20 2.66 3.39
CA LYS A 85 -1.19 1.95 4.69
C LYS A 85 0.16 1.76 5.37
N ILE A 86 1.26 2.07 4.71
CA ILE A 86 2.59 2.15 5.33
C ILE A 86 2.61 3.37 6.25
N SER A 87 2.74 3.10 7.55
CA SER A 87 2.80 4.09 8.61
C SER A 87 4.18 4.17 9.27
N THR A 88 5.01 3.12 9.15
CA THR A 88 6.35 3.08 9.74
C THR A 88 7.41 2.56 8.76
N SER A 89 8.68 2.81 9.08
CA SER A 89 9.84 2.27 8.36
C SER A 89 9.88 0.74 8.34
N GLU A 90 9.46 0.10 9.43
CA GLU A 90 9.46 -1.35 9.57
C GLU A 90 8.43 -1.97 8.61
N GLU A 91 7.24 -1.39 8.52
CA GLU A 91 6.24 -1.81 7.54
C GLU A 91 6.77 -1.67 6.11
N ALA A 92 7.48 -0.58 5.80
CA ALA A 92 8.10 -0.38 4.49
C ALA A 92 9.14 -1.47 4.17
N ILE A 93 10.02 -1.79 5.12
CA ILE A 93 11.03 -2.84 4.96
C ILE A 93 10.37 -4.20 4.75
N ILE A 94 9.35 -4.54 5.56
CA ILE A 94 8.60 -5.80 5.44
C ILE A 94 7.94 -5.90 4.05
N SER A 95 7.35 -4.81 3.55
CA SER A 95 6.75 -4.78 2.21
C SER A 95 7.76 -5.07 1.10
N LEU A 96 8.94 -4.45 1.15
CA LEU A 96 10.02 -4.70 0.19
C LEU A 96 10.54 -6.14 0.30
N TYR A 97 10.71 -6.63 1.53
CA TYR A 97 11.13 -8.01 1.79
C TYR A 97 10.17 -9.04 1.16
N HIS A 98 8.86 -8.78 1.20
CA HIS A 98 7.86 -9.63 0.57
C HIS A 98 7.83 -9.55 -0.96
N GLY A 99 8.61 -8.66 -1.58
CA GLY A 99 8.77 -8.56 -3.04
C GLY A 99 8.01 -7.40 -3.68
N ALA A 100 7.53 -6.42 -2.92
CA ALA A 100 7.05 -5.17 -3.51
C ALA A 100 8.20 -4.49 -4.27
N TYR A 101 7.96 -4.07 -5.51
CA TYR A 101 8.95 -3.39 -6.35
C TYR A 101 9.22 -1.96 -5.88
N SER A 102 8.17 -1.28 -5.41
CA SER A 102 8.23 0.09 -4.90
C SER A 102 7.06 0.34 -3.94
N LEU A 103 7.16 1.42 -3.17
CA LEU A 103 6.21 1.80 -2.13
C LEU A 103 5.72 3.23 -2.38
N VAL A 104 4.42 3.47 -2.21
CA VAL A 104 3.82 4.80 -2.23
C VAL A 104 3.30 5.13 -0.84
N VAL A 105 3.99 6.07 -0.17
CA VAL A 105 3.70 6.48 1.21
C VAL A 105 3.11 7.89 1.21
N GLY A 106 1.83 7.99 1.52
CA GLY A 106 1.12 9.27 1.62
C GLY A 106 1.02 9.76 3.06
N ASN A 107 -0.04 9.34 3.77
CA ASN A 107 -0.44 9.88 5.07
C ASN A 107 0.68 9.99 6.11
N ALA A 108 1.59 9.02 6.18
CA ALA A 108 2.68 9.04 7.16
C ALA A 108 3.69 10.18 6.93
N ILE A 109 3.82 10.67 5.70
CA ILE A 109 4.81 11.67 5.29
C ILE A 109 4.14 13.00 4.97
N THR A 110 3.14 13.01 4.08
CA THR A 110 2.58 14.24 3.50
C THR A 110 1.38 14.80 4.27
N ARG A 111 0.91 14.11 5.31
CA ARG A 111 -0.20 14.55 6.17
C ARG A 111 0.23 14.62 7.65
N PRO A 112 1.05 15.62 8.03
CA PRO A 112 1.62 15.70 9.38
C PRO A 112 0.54 15.69 10.48
N HIS A 113 -0.64 16.28 10.25
CA HIS A 113 -1.75 16.24 11.21
C HIS A 113 -2.20 14.82 11.57
N ILE A 114 -2.15 13.86 10.64
CA ILE A 114 -2.50 12.46 10.93
C ILE A 114 -1.42 11.81 11.80
N THR A 115 -0.15 12.06 11.48
CA THR A 115 0.99 11.55 12.26
C THR A 115 0.98 12.14 13.67
N THR A 116 0.75 13.44 13.81
CA THR A 116 0.58 14.11 15.10
C THR A 116 -0.59 13.53 15.88
N GLN A 117 -1.75 13.33 15.25
CA GLN A 117 -2.92 12.76 15.93
C GLN A 117 -2.60 11.36 16.50
N LYS A 118 -1.95 10.48 15.71
CA LYS A 118 -1.55 9.15 16.18
C LYS A 118 -0.62 9.22 17.40
N LEU A 119 0.32 10.16 17.41
CA LEU A 119 1.21 10.38 18.55
C LEU A 119 0.44 10.88 19.77
N CYS A 120 -0.43 11.89 19.60
CA CYS A 120 -1.29 12.39 20.67
C CYS A 120 -2.20 11.29 21.24
N ASP A 121 -2.80 10.47 20.39
CA ASP A 121 -3.65 9.35 20.81
C ASP A 121 -2.85 8.33 21.64
N ALA A 122 -1.64 7.98 21.21
CA ALA A 122 -0.76 7.06 21.94
C ALA A 122 -0.34 7.62 23.30
N ILE A 123 -0.01 8.92 23.36
CA ILE A 123 0.34 9.62 24.61
C ILE A 123 -0.88 9.67 25.55
N ASN A 124 -2.06 10.02 25.05
CA ASN A 124 -3.27 10.12 25.87
C ASN A 124 -3.77 8.76 26.36
N ALA A 125 -3.52 7.69 25.61
CA ALA A 125 -3.82 6.33 26.03
C ALA A 125 -2.89 5.82 27.14
N TYR A 126 -1.73 6.45 27.35
CA TYR A 126 -0.80 6.11 28.42
C TYR A 126 -1.36 6.58 29.78
N LYS A 127 -1.83 5.62 30.59
CA LYS A 127 -2.55 5.88 31.86
C LYS A 127 -1.63 6.09 33.08
N GLU A 128 -0.32 5.99 32.93
CA GLU A 128 0.60 6.05 34.07
C GLU A 128 1.00 7.49 34.41
N LYS A 129 0.82 7.90 35.67
CA LYS A 129 1.52 9.07 36.23
C LYS A 129 2.94 8.66 36.59
N ARG A 130 3.92 9.01 35.75
CA ARG A 130 5.32 9.01 36.19
C ARG A 130 5.69 10.38 36.71
N SER A 131 6.20 10.44 37.94
CA SER A 131 7.02 11.56 38.37
C SER A 131 8.27 11.57 37.49
N LEU A 132 8.53 12.69 36.81
CA LEU A 132 9.76 12.87 36.04
C LEU A 132 10.96 12.83 37.00
N PHE A 133 11.61 11.68 37.14
CA PHE A 133 12.89 11.55 37.83
C PHE A 133 14.03 11.69 36.81
N TYR A 134 14.18 12.85 36.18
CA TYR A 134 15.27 13.08 35.21
C TYR A 134 15.96 14.45 35.31
N TRP A 135 15.83 15.15 36.44
CA TRP A 135 16.64 16.32 36.77
C TRP A 135 16.94 16.37 38.28
N GLY A 136 17.65 15.36 38.78
CA GLY A 136 18.25 15.37 40.11
C GLY A 136 19.73 15.04 40.00
N ASN A 137 20.57 16.05 40.19
CA ASN A 137 22.05 16.01 40.26
C ASN A 137 22.79 15.99 38.91
N ARG A 138 22.85 17.17 38.28
CA ARG A 138 24.11 17.70 37.75
C ARG A 138 24.36 19.05 38.41
#